data_AF-A0A9W9AZ34-F1
#
_entry.id   AF-A0A9W9AZ34-F1
#
_cell.length_a   1.000
_cell.length_b   1.000
_cell.length_c   1.000
_cell.angle_alpha   90.00
_cell.angle_beta   90.00
_cell.angle_gamma   90.00
#
_symmetry.space_group_name_H-M   'P 1'
#
loop_
_entity.id
_entity.type
_entity.pdbx_description
1 polymer ?
#
loop_
_entity_poly.entity_id
_entity_poly.type
_entity_poly.pdbx_seq_one_letter_code
_entity_poly.pdbx_strand_id
1 'polypeptide(L)'
;MLPLPVSQPQQRSFHHKIVARDGSILPGLQTRARITNLSLILLSSLAFFSVVLNMNVWISRLPGPPNSILSTLNGDRNFDGLDHLIIVPGHAIWNGASAKHRLDENLWTLEPYQKNSGRVEAFYQHIFYAAQLVLQDKRAVVVFSGGQTRQQTTTTEAESYHRLAMQANLLPPDFMRATTENYALDSYQNLLFSIARFHEFTGVYPAMITVIGYEMKRKRFTDLHREAVRWSNHRFEYIGIDNSNFQENVIAQEGEMRTYTETSNDMYHCHSKLLQKRMTRNHHRRYHPYHTSSPELSELLEWCPAGSTLYNGMLPWTE
;
A
#
# COMPACT_ATOMS: atom_id res chain seq x y z
N MET A 1 76.93 28.86 53.13
CA MET A 1 76.00 28.42 54.20
C MET A 1 75.42 27.08 53.78
N LEU A 2 75.76 26.02 54.52
CA LEU A 2 75.19 24.66 54.37
C LEU A 2 73.75 24.64 54.94
N PRO A 3 72.92 23.65 54.56
CA PRO A 3 72.87 22.42 55.36
C PRO A 3 72.83 21.10 54.56
N LEU A 4 73.49 20.08 55.13
CA LEU A 4 73.28 18.64 54.91
C LEU A 4 72.37 18.08 56.05
N PRO A 5 72.19 16.76 56.24
CA PRO A 5 71.04 15.97 55.84
C PRO A 5 70.29 15.33 57.04
N VAL A 6 69.02 14.90 56.93
CA VAL A 6 68.35 14.17 58.03
C VAL A 6 67.38 13.10 57.53
N SER A 7 67.81 11.84 57.74
CA SER A 7 67.10 10.60 58.14
C SER A 7 65.55 10.48 58.21
N GLN A 8 65.04 9.32 57.74
CA GLN A 8 63.82 8.62 58.20
C GLN A 8 63.94 8.19 59.69
N PRO A 9 62.88 7.93 60.52
CA PRO A 9 61.76 7.00 60.23
C PRO A 9 60.40 7.25 60.98
N GLN A 10 59.51 6.24 60.87
CA GLN A 10 58.43 5.79 61.79
C GLN A 10 56.95 6.02 61.45
N GLN A 11 56.28 4.87 61.29
CA GLN A 11 54.85 4.62 61.25
C GLN A 11 54.11 5.22 62.45
N ARG A 12 52.94 5.81 62.19
CA ARG A 12 51.85 5.89 63.16
C ARG A 12 50.55 5.38 62.54
N SER A 13 50.09 4.27 63.10
CA SER A 13 48.74 3.70 62.96
C SER A 13 47.69 4.75 63.34
N PHE A 14 46.71 4.98 62.46
CA PHE A 14 45.45 5.60 62.83
C PHE A 14 44.31 4.61 62.59
N HIS A 15 43.73 4.15 63.68
CA HIS A 15 42.51 3.36 63.72
C HIS A 15 41.36 4.08 63.01
N HIS A 16 40.89 3.54 61.88
CA HIS A 16 39.58 3.87 61.34
C HIS A 16 38.50 3.24 62.22
N LYS A 17 37.81 4.07 63.03
CA LYS A 17 36.49 3.70 63.56
C LYS A 17 35.51 3.69 62.39
N ILE A 18 35.12 2.49 61.94
CA ILE A 18 33.97 2.29 61.08
C ILE A 18 32.73 2.57 61.93
N VAL A 19 32.12 3.74 61.74
CA VAL A 19 30.79 4.04 62.27
C VAL A 19 29.78 3.46 61.30
N ALA A 20 29.06 2.42 61.73
CA ALA A 20 27.94 1.85 61.01
C ALA A 20 26.87 2.94 60.79
N ARG A 21 26.50 3.17 59.54
CA ARG A 21 25.43 4.11 59.15
C ARG A 21 24.11 3.36 59.22
N ASP A 22 23.30 3.69 60.21
CA ASP A 22 21.97 3.14 60.41
C ASP A 22 21.02 3.61 59.29
N GLY A 23 20.34 2.68 58.64
CA GLY A 23 19.66 2.85 57.34
C GLY A 23 18.25 3.46 57.40
N SER A 24 17.99 4.43 58.29
CA SER A 24 16.68 5.09 58.36
C SER A 24 16.71 6.45 57.65
N ILE A 25 15.92 6.57 56.59
CA ILE A 25 15.76 7.79 55.77
C ILE A 25 14.75 8.77 56.43
N LEU A 26 13.91 8.25 57.33
CA LEU A 26 12.84 8.99 58.02
C LEU A 26 13.34 10.23 58.79
N PRO A 27 14.47 10.17 59.54
CA PRO A 27 15.00 11.32 60.25
C PRO A 27 15.43 12.45 59.30
N GLY A 28 15.93 12.09 58.11
CA GLY A 28 16.31 13.05 57.06
C GLY A 28 15.10 13.82 56.51
N LEU A 29 13.98 13.11 56.29
CA LEU A 29 12.73 13.71 55.80
C LEU A 29 12.01 14.58 56.85
N GLN A 30 12.24 14.32 58.14
CA GLN A 30 11.70 15.10 59.25
C GLN A 30 12.58 16.29 59.64
N THR A 31 13.74 16.47 59.00
CA THR A 31 14.58 17.65 59.24
C THR A 31 13.89 18.92 58.72
N ARG A 32 14.05 20.03 59.46
CA ARG A 32 13.46 21.32 59.06
C ARG A 32 14.09 21.81 57.76
N ALA A 33 13.32 21.77 56.67
CA ALA A 33 13.71 22.39 55.41
C ALA A 33 13.72 23.93 55.56
N ARG A 34 14.79 24.58 55.09
CA ARG A 34 14.91 26.05 55.04
C ARG A 34 14.24 26.60 53.79
N ILE A 35 12.99 26.23 53.54
CA ILE A 35 12.21 26.70 52.39
C ILE A 35 11.23 27.75 52.91
N THR A 36 11.14 28.90 52.23
CA THR A 36 10.16 29.92 52.59
C THR A 36 8.75 29.45 52.23
N ASN A 37 7.73 29.90 52.97
CA ASN A 37 6.33 29.55 52.66
C ASN A 37 5.95 29.93 51.21
N LEU A 38 6.50 31.03 50.70
CA LEU A 38 6.30 31.48 49.32
C LEU A 38 6.90 30.49 48.30
N SER A 39 8.13 30.04 48.54
CA SER A 39 8.79 29.04 47.68
C SER A 39 8.02 27.72 47.66
N LEU A 40 7.47 27.29 48.81
CA LEU A 40 6.64 26.08 48.87
C LEU A 40 5.38 26.24 48.02
N ILE A 41 4.66 27.37 48.16
CA ILE A 41 3.44 27.64 47.39
C ILE A 41 3.73 27.67 45.89
N LEU A 42 4.81 28.35 45.47
CA LEU A 42 5.20 28.43 44.05
C LEU A 42 5.56 27.07 43.47
N LEU A 43 6.34 26.27 44.19
CA LEU A 43 6.74 24.94 43.72
C LEU A 43 5.54 23.99 43.68
N SER A 44 4.66 24.04 44.68
CA SER A 44 3.43 23.25 44.69
C SER A 44 2.47 23.67 43.58
N SER A 45 2.31 24.98 43.30
CA SER A 45 1.46 25.43 42.21
C SER A 45 2.03 25.04 40.85
N LEU A 46 3.35 25.17 40.65
CA LEU A 46 4.01 24.77 39.41
C LEU A 46 3.90 23.26 39.18
N ALA A 47 4.10 22.46 40.24
CA ALA A 47 3.92 21.02 40.18
C ALA A 47 2.45 20.65 39.88
N PHE A 48 1.49 21.30 40.52
CA PHE A 48 0.07 21.09 40.26
C PHE A 48 -0.30 21.44 38.81
N PHE A 49 0.11 22.61 38.32
CA PHE A 49 -0.12 23.01 36.93
C PHE A 49 0.56 22.06 35.94
N SER A 50 1.79 21.62 36.23
CA SER A 50 2.49 20.62 35.41
C SER A 50 1.71 19.31 35.37
N VAL A 51 1.23 18.82 36.52
CA VAL A 51 0.42 17.60 36.60
C VAL A 51 -0.88 17.78 35.82
N VAL A 52 -1.60 18.89 35.99
CA VAL A 52 -2.87 19.15 35.30
C VAL A 52 -2.68 19.30 33.79
N LEU A 53 -1.68 20.05 33.34
CA LEU A 53 -1.39 20.25 31.90
C LEU A 53 -0.97 18.94 31.23
N ASN A 54 -0.26 18.07 31.95
CA ASN A 54 0.15 16.77 31.44
C ASN A 54 -0.87 15.66 31.76
N MET A 55 -1.89 15.91 32.57
CA MET A 55 -2.87 14.91 33.01
C MET A 55 -3.54 14.24 31.80
N ASN A 56 -3.79 15.01 30.73
CA ASN A 56 -4.30 14.46 29.48
C ASN A 56 -3.33 13.48 28.81
N VAL A 57 -2.01 13.63 28.94
CA VAL A 57 -0.99 12.70 28.43
C VAL A 57 -0.91 11.42 29.29
N TRP A 58 -1.11 11.55 30.60
CA TRP A 58 -1.13 10.41 31.52
C TRP A 58 -2.47 9.63 31.49
N ILE A 59 -3.57 10.31 31.17
CA ILE A 59 -4.93 9.74 31.09
C ILE A 59 -5.30 9.32 29.67
N SER A 60 -4.69 9.91 28.63
CA SER A 60 -4.79 9.35 27.29
C SER A 60 -4.15 7.97 27.33
N ARG A 61 -5.02 6.95 27.38
CA ARG A 61 -4.62 5.57 27.19
C ARG A 61 -3.96 5.54 25.82
N LEU A 62 -2.63 5.39 25.80
CA LEU A 62 -2.00 4.77 24.65
C LEU A 62 -2.80 3.50 24.38
N PRO A 63 -3.32 3.29 23.16
CA PRO A 63 -4.02 2.05 22.85
C PRO A 63 -3.08 0.92 23.28
N GLY A 64 -3.58 0.04 24.17
CA GLY A 64 -2.83 -1.13 24.59
C GLY A 64 -2.42 -1.94 23.35
N PRO A 65 -1.41 -2.81 23.47
CA PRO A 65 -1.04 -3.67 22.35
C PRO A 65 -2.31 -4.38 21.82
N PRO A 66 -2.49 -4.45 20.49
CA PRO A 66 -3.65 -5.07 19.88
C PRO A 66 -3.80 -6.51 20.38
N ASN A 67 -5.04 -6.93 20.69
CA ASN A 67 -5.31 -8.28 21.21
C ASN A 67 -4.96 -9.38 20.20
N SER A 68 -4.95 -9.05 18.90
CA SER A 68 -4.51 -9.92 17.82
C SER A 68 -3.89 -9.12 16.68
N ILE A 69 -3.07 -9.77 15.84
CA ILE A 69 -2.54 -9.14 14.62
C ILE A 69 -3.69 -8.60 13.76
N LEU A 70 -4.80 -9.33 13.68
CA LEU A 70 -5.99 -8.94 12.91
C LEU A 70 -6.61 -7.63 13.42
N SER A 71 -6.56 -7.38 14.74
CA SER A 71 -7.08 -6.14 15.30
C SER A 71 -6.29 -4.89 14.91
N THR A 72 -5.12 -5.04 14.25
CA THR A 72 -4.38 -3.90 13.66
C THR A 72 -4.98 -3.40 12.36
N LEU A 73 -5.88 -4.16 11.73
CA LEU A 73 -6.55 -3.74 10.49
C LEU A 73 -7.64 -2.68 10.73
N ASN A 74 -8.26 -2.69 11.92
CA ASN A 74 -9.29 -1.74 12.33
C ASN A 74 -8.65 -0.42 12.81
N GLY A 75 -8.01 0.30 11.90
CA GLY A 75 -7.57 1.68 12.16
C GLY A 75 -8.71 2.69 12.01
N ASP A 76 -8.59 3.87 12.63
CA ASP A 76 -9.54 5.01 12.54
C ASP A 76 -9.58 5.69 11.16
N ARG A 77 -9.49 4.91 10.07
CA ARG A 77 -9.63 5.46 8.71
C ARG A 77 -11.11 5.47 8.34
N ASN A 78 -11.71 6.64 8.43
CA ASN A 78 -13.05 6.83 7.92
C ASN A 78 -13.01 6.96 6.38
N PHE A 79 -13.47 5.91 5.69
CA PHE A 79 -13.64 5.84 4.24
C PHE A 79 -15.13 5.96 3.82
N ASP A 80 -15.96 6.58 4.66
CA ASP A 80 -17.38 6.80 4.39
C ASP A 80 -17.59 7.48 3.03
N GLY A 81 -18.48 6.91 2.22
CA GLY A 81 -18.88 7.45 0.92
C GLY A 81 -17.92 7.15 -0.23
N LEU A 82 -16.90 6.30 -0.05
CA LEU A 82 -16.08 5.80 -1.14
C LEU A 82 -16.76 4.61 -1.84
N ASP A 83 -17.23 4.82 -3.06
CA ASP A 83 -17.97 3.82 -3.84
C ASP A 83 -17.55 3.77 -5.32
N HIS A 84 -16.50 4.48 -5.72
CA HIS A 84 -16.00 4.47 -7.09
C HIS A 84 -14.58 3.90 -7.16
N LEU A 85 -14.42 2.78 -7.85
CA LEU A 85 -13.13 2.13 -8.08
C LEU A 85 -12.54 2.58 -9.43
N ILE A 86 -11.39 3.26 -9.38
CA ILE A 86 -10.57 3.56 -10.56
C ILE A 86 -9.43 2.54 -10.63
N ILE A 87 -9.30 1.81 -11.74
CA ILE A 87 -8.29 0.76 -11.91
C ILE A 87 -7.26 1.20 -12.94
N VAL A 88 -5.97 1.08 -12.60
CA VAL A 88 -4.86 1.21 -13.56
C VAL A 88 -4.13 -0.13 -13.68
N PRO A 89 -4.41 -0.93 -14.72
CA PRO A 89 -3.72 -2.20 -14.93
C PRO A 89 -2.25 -2.02 -15.33
N GLY A 90 -1.38 -2.74 -14.66
CA GLY A 90 0.06 -2.78 -14.87
C GLY A 90 0.42 -3.52 -16.16
N HIS A 91 1.51 -3.07 -16.78
CA HIS A 91 2.04 -3.64 -18.03
C HIS A 91 3.57 -3.82 -18.02
N ALA A 92 4.25 -3.09 -17.15
CA ALA A 92 5.70 -3.07 -16.98
C ALA A 92 6.04 -2.54 -15.59
N ILE A 93 7.31 -2.58 -15.21
CA ILE A 93 7.77 -2.12 -13.90
C ILE A 93 8.70 -0.94 -14.08
N TRP A 94 8.37 0.19 -13.46
CA TRP A 94 9.27 1.35 -13.40
C TRP A 94 10.25 1.22 -12.23
N ASN A 95 11.55 1.27 -12.54
CA ASN A 95 12.66 1.14 -11.61
C ASN A 95 13.38 2.47 -11.32
N GLY A 96 12.93 3.58 -11.93
CA GLY A 96 13.58 4.88 -11.76
C GLY A 96 13.51 5.44 -10.34
N ALA A 97 14.45 6.32 -10.03
CA ALA A 97 14.49 7.06 -8.76
C ALA A 97 13.83 8.45 -8.84
N SER A 98 13.67 9.01 -10.06
CA SER A 98 13.06 10.31 -10.27
C SER A 98 12.14 10.31 -11.49
N ALA A 99 10.95 10.90 -11.34
CA ALA A 99 9.98 11.05 -12.42
C ALA A 99 10.47 11.90 -13.60
N LYS A 100 11.60 12.61 -13.47
CA LYS A 100 12.26 13.28 -14.59
C LYS A 100 12.68 12.29 -15.69
N HIS A 101 13.05 11.07 -15.29
CA HIS A 101 13.48 10.00 -16.20
C HIS A 101 12.37 8.97 -16.44
N ARG A 102 11.11 9.35 -16.21
CA ARG A 102 9.97 8.44 -16.40
C ARG A 102 9.84 7.90 -17.83
N LEU A 103 10.38 8.62 -18.83
CA LEU A 103 10.35 8.21 -20.23
C LEU A 103 11.61 7.45 -20.68
N ASP A 104 12.60 7.28 -19.81
CA ASP A 104 13.80 6.51 -20.10
C ASP A 104 13.50 5.02 -19.99
N GLU A 105 13.38 4.32 -21.12
CA GLU A 105 13.09 2.88 -21.17
C GLU A 105 14.11 2.02 -20.41
N ASN A 106 15.35 2.49 -20.19
CA ASN A 106 16.35 1.76 -19.41
C ASN A 106 15.97 1.64 -17.93
N LEU A 107 15.11 2.54 -17.46
CA LEU A 107 14.55 2.52 -16.11
C LEU A 107 13.24 1.75 -16.05
N TRP A 108 12.87 1.02 -17.10
CA TRP A 108 11.69 0.15 -17.12
C TRP A 108 12.07 -1.31 -17.39
N THR A 109 11.51 -2.23 -16.61
CA THR A 109 11.55 -3.66 -16.95
C THR A 109 10.44 -3.95 -17.96
N LEU A 110 10.81 -3.92 -19.23
CA LEU A 110 9.96 -4.14 -20.41
C LEU A 110 10.14 -5.54 -21.00
N GLU A 111 9.06 -6.09 -21.57
CA GLU A 111 9.14 -7.22 -22.52
C GLU A 111 9.87 -6.83 -23.79
N PRO A 112 10.44 -7.80 -24.53
CA PRO A 112 11.08 -7.52 -25.82
C PRO A 112 10.21 -6.71 -26.78
N TYR A 113 8.92 -7.04 -26.90
CA TYR A 113 7.99 -6.35 -27.80
C TYR A 113 7.58 -4.95 -27.32
N GLN A 114 7.90 -4.58 -26.07
CA GLN A 114 7.54 -3.28 -25.51
C GLN A 114 8.63 -2.22 -25.73
N LYS A 115 9.84 -2.62 -26.10
CA LYS A 115 10.98 -1.70 -26.27
C LYS A 115 10.85 -0.88 -27.55
N ASN A 116 11.29 0.38 -27.51
CA ASN A 116 11.30 1.35 -28.62
C ASN A 116 9.94 1.55 -29.30
N SER A 117 8.84 1.34 -28.57
CA SER A 117 7.47 1.37 -29.12
C SER A 117 6.65 2.57 -28.63
N GLY A 118 7.24 3.44 -27.79
CA GLY A 118 6.52 4.57 -27.17
C GLY A 118 5.57 4.16 -26.05
N ARG A 119 5.55 2.87 -25.66
CA ARG A 119 4.63 2.34 -24.64
C ARG A 119 4.85 2.92 -23.24
N VAL A 120 6.07 3.32 -22.91
CA VAL A 120 6.37 3.98 -21.62
C VAL A 120 5.59 5.29 -21.46
N GLU A 121 5.43 6.06 -22.54
CA GLU A 121 4.59 7.27 -22.52
C GLU A 121 3.14 6.90 -22.18
N ALA A 122 2.58 5.87 -22.84
CA ALA A 122 1.22 5.42 -22.53
C ALA A 122 1.07 4.97 -21.07
N PHE A 123 2.03 4.22 -20.51
CA PHE A 123 2.00 3.82 -19.10
C PHE A 123 1.94 5.03 -18.17
N TYR A 124 2.76 6.06 -18.45
CA TYR A 124 2.73 7.28 -17.67
C TYR A 124 1.40 8.04 -17.81
N GLN A 125 0.84 8.10 -19.03
CA GLN A 125 -0.46 8.74 -19.26
C GLN A 125 -1.60 8.01 -18.54
N HIS A 126 -1.55 6.68 -18.42
CA HIS A 126 -2.52 5.92 -17.61
C HIS A 126 -2.48 6.36 -16.15
N ILE A 127 -1.28 6.46 -15.57
CA ILE A 127 -1.06 6.92 -14.19
C ILE A 127 -1.53 8.37 -14.01
N PHE A 128 -1.16 9.24 -14.95
CA PHE A 128 -1.51 10.66 -14.96
C PHE A 128 -3.03 10.86 -14.96
N TYR A 129 -3.73 10.23 -15.89
CA TYR A 129 -5.17 10.40 -16.02
C TYR A 129 -5.93 9.84 -14.81
N ALA A 130 -5.47 8.72 -14.25
CA ALA A 130 -6.05 8.16 -13.03
C ALA A 130 -5.88 9.08 -11.82
N ALA A 131 -4.70 9.70 -11.69
CA ALA A 131 -4.45 10.69 -10.65
C ALA A 131 -5.35 11.93 -10.81
N GLN A 132 -5.56 12.40 -12.04
CA GLN A 132 -6.50 13.51 -12.28
C GLN A 132 -7.93 13.13 -11.90
N LEU A 133 -8.40 11.95 -12.32
CA LEU A 133 -9.77 11.51 -12.08
C LEU A 133 -10.07 11.32 -10.58
N VAL A 134 -9.15 10.69 -9.83
CA VAL A 134 -9.33 10.47 -8.38
C VAL A 134 -9.25 11.75 -7.54
N LEU A 135 -8.59 12.79 -8.06
CA LEU A 135 -8.56 14.11 -7.42
C LEU A 135 -9.86 14.90 -7.67
N GLN A 136 -10.53 14.65 -8.80
CA GLN A 136 -11.80 15.29 -9.16
C GLN A 136 -12.99 14.61 -8.47
N ASP A 137 -12.98 13.28 -8.35
CA ASP A 137 -14.04 12.53 -7.69
C ASP A 137 -13.71 12.22 -6.22
N LYS A 138 -14.46 12.82 -5.30
CA LYS A 138 -14.30 12.62 -3.85
C LYS A 138 -14.67 11.21 -3.38
N ARG A 139 -15.48 10.48 -4.15
CA ARG A 139 -15.91 9.10 -3.86
C ARG A 139 -14.95 8.05 -4.41
N ALA A 140 -13.97 8.46 -5.21
CA ALA A 140 -13.12 7.56 -5.92
C ALA A 140 -11.87 7.13 -5.14
N VAL A 141 -11.48 5.88 -5.32
CA VAL A 141 -10.19 5.32 -4.93
C VAL A 141 -9.49 4.80 -6.17
N VAL A 142 -8.21 5.18 -6.35
CA VAL A 142 -7.37 4.60 -7.40
C VAL A 142 -6.65 3.37 -6.89
N VAL A 143 -6.83 2.25 -7.60
CA VAL A 143 -6.11 1.00 -7.40
C VAL A 143 -5.18 0.78 -8.58
N PHE A 144 -3.88 0.96 -8.35
CA PHE A 144 -2.88 0.47 -9.29
C PHE A 144 -2.79 -1.04 -9.14
N SER A 145 -2.97 -1.78 -10.23
CA SER A 145 -3.14 -3.23 -10.17
C SER A 145 -2.11 -3.94 -11.03
N GLY A 146 -1.49 -4.98 -10.50
CA GLY A 146 -0.48 -5.76 -11.22
C GLY A 146 0.60 -6.28 -10.30
N GLY A 147 0.81 -7.59 -10.34
CA GLY A 147 1.73 -8.29 -9.46
C GLY A 147 3.17 -8.30 -9.90
N GLN A 148 3.94 -9.21 -9.30
CA GLN A 148 5.36 -9.39 -9.55
C GLN A 148 5.60 -10.26 -10.79
N THR A 149 5.24 -9.76 -11.97
CA THR A 149 5.24 -10.51 -13.25
C THR A 149 6.63 -10.69 -13.87
N ARG A 150 7.67 -10.08 -13.28
CA ARG A 150 9.04 -10.06 -13.80
C ARG A 150 9.99 -10.80 -12.87
N GLN A 151 10.92 -11.56 -13.43
CA GLN A 151 11.94 -12.28 -12.65
C GLN A 151 13.03 -11.34 -12.11
N GLN A 152 13.31 -10.26 -12.83
CA GLN A 152 14.46 -9.39 -12.60
C GLN A 152 14.28 -8.42 -11.42
N THR A 153 13.11 -8.39 -10.79
CA THR A 153 12.79 -7.41 -9.75
C THR A 153 11.86 -7.98 -8.68
N THR A 154 12.01 -7.46 -7.46
CA THR A 154 11.12 -7.73 -6.32
C THR A 154 9.89 -6.84 -6.28
N THR A 155 9.90 -5.75 -7.07
CA THR A 155 8.80 -4.78 -7.14
C THR A 155 7.67 -5.31 -8.00
N THR A 156 6.44 -4.99 -7.65
CA THR A 156 5.26 -5.29 -8.49
C THR A 156 4.98 -4.17 -9.50
N GLU A 157 4.22 -4.48 -10.55
CA GLU A 157 3.77 -3.45 -11.50
C GLU A 157 3.00 -2.34 -10.77
N ALA A 158 2.07 -2.72 -9.88
CA ALA A 158 1.26 -1.80 -9.09
C ALA A 158 2.07 -0.86 -8.18
N GLU A 159 3.01 -1.39 -7.39
CA GLU A 159 3.90 -0.58 -6.54
C GLU A 159 4.72 0.41 -7.37
N SER A 160 5.21 -0.03 -8.53
CA SER A 160 6.01 0.84 -9.39
C SER A 160 5.21 2.01 -9.95
N TYR A 161 3.93 1.78 -10.30
CA TYR A 161 3.04 2.81 -10.83
C TYR A 161 2.62 3.80 -9.73
N HIS A 162 2.24 3.30 -8.54
CA HIS A 162 1.94 4.14 -7.39
C HIS A 162 3.14 5.02 -7.01
N ARG A 163 4.35 4.42 -6.94
CA ARG A 163 5.59 5.15 -6.68
C ARG A 163 5.87 6.22 -7.74
N LEU A 164 5.65 5.92 -9.02
CA LEU A 164 5.81 6.89 -10.09
C LEU A 164 4.81 8.05 -9.96
N ALA A 165 3.55 7.77 -9.59
CA ALA A 165 2.54 8.80 -9.34
C ALA A 165 2.99 9.78 -8.24
N MET A 166 3.51 9.26 -7.13
CA MET A 166 4.04 10.07 -6.03
C MET A 166 5.29 10.86 -6.44
N GLN A 167 6.26 10.22 -7.10
CA GLN A 167 7.50 10.87 -7.56
C GLN A 167 7.25 11.97 -8.61
N ALA A 168 6.18 11.84 -9.38
CA ALA A 168 5.75 12.83 -10.36
C ALA A 168 4.87 13.94 -9.75
N ASN A 169 4.63 13.92 -8.43
CA ASN A 169 3.73 14.83 -7.71
C ASN A 169 2.31 14.86 -8.31
N LEU A 170 1.84 13.73 -8.84
CA LEU A 170 0.50 13.61 -9.40
C LEU A 170 -0.56 13.41 -8.31
N LEU A 171 -0.15 12.83 -7.19
CA LEU A 171 -0.96 12.67 -5.99
C LEU A 171 -0.34 13.48 -4.84
N PRO A 172 -1.14 14.12 -3.98
CA PRO A 172 -0.64 14.75 -2.76
C PRO A 172 0.13 13.76 -1.87
N PRO A 173 1.15 14.20 -1.11
CA PRO A 173 1.96 13.33 -0.25
C PRO A 173 1.14 12.47 0.74
N ASP A 174 0.04 13.01 1.27
CA ASP A 174 -0.85 12.35 2.24
C ASP A 174 -2.17 11.88 1.58
N PHE A 175 -2.14 11.56 0.29
CA PHE A 175 -3.35 11.15 -0.43
C PHE A 175 -3.79 9.73 -0.05
N MET A 176 -4.84 9.64 0.76
CA MET A 176 -5.32 8.37 1.34
C MET A 176 -6.21 7.54 0.41
N ARG A 177 -6.61 8.06 -0.76
CA ARG A 177 -7.50 7.37 -1.71
C ARG A 177 -6.74 6.75 -2.89
N ALA A 178 -5.52 6.29 -2.63
CA ALA A 178 -4.71 5.53 -3.58
C ALA A 178 -4.13 4.30 -2.88
N THR A 179 -4.18 3.14 -3.55
CA THR A 179 -3.61 1.88 -3.04
C THR A 179 -3.11 1.02 -4.20
N THR A 180 -2.44 -0.09 -3.87
CA THR A 180 -1.96 -1.09 -4.81
C THR A 180 -2.65 -2.45 -4.64
N GLU A 181 -2.84 -3.15 -5.75
CA GLU A 181 -3.22 -4.57 -5.87
C GLU A 181 -2.01 -5.28 -6.47
N ASN A 182 -1.34 -6.14 -5.68
CA ASN A 182 0.01 -6.62 -5.96
C ASN A 182 0.06 -8.08 -6.43
N TYR A 183 -1.07 -8.68 -6.84
CA TYR A 183 -1.15 -10.10 -7.14
C TYR A 183 -1.65 -10.42 -8.56
N ALA A 184 -2.26 -9.48 -9.28
CA ALA A 184 -2.79 -9.74 -10.61
C ALA A 184 -1.68 -10.09 -11.62
N LEU A 185 -1.84 -11.21 -12.31
CA LEU A 185 -0.88 -11.71 -13.30
C LEU A 185 -1.40 -11.55 -14.74
N ASP A 186 -2.68 -11.24 -14.89
CA ASP A 186 -3.34 -11.03 -16.18
C ASP A 186 -4.45 -9.97 -16.08
N SER A 187 -5.07 -9.62 -17.20
CA SER A 187 -6.10 -8.58 -17.25
C SER A 187 -7.41 -8.94 -16.54
N TYR A 188 -7.76 -10.23 -16.47
CA TYR A 188 -8.96 -10.67 -15.74
C TYR A 188 -8.73 -10.47 -14.24
N GLN A 189 -7.58 -10.93 -13.74
CA GLN A 189 -7.18 -10.71 -12.35
C GLN A 189 -7.03 -9.22 -12.03
N ASN A 190 -6.55 -8.38 -12.96
CA ASN A 190 -6.50 -6.95 -12.73
C ASN A 190 -7.88 -6.35 -12.40
N LEU A 191 -8.95 -6.85 -13.04
CA LEU A 191 -10.30 -6.41 -12.71
C LEU A 191 -10.76 -7.04 -11.38
N LEU A 192 -10.78 -8.37 -11.28
CA LEU A 192 -11.34 -9.08 -10.14
C LEU A 192 -10.61 -8.75 -8.83
N PHE A 193 -9.28 -8.75 -8.85
CA PHE A 193 -8.48 -8.47 -7.66
C PHE A 193 -8.55 -7.00 -7.27
N SER A 194 -8.74 -6.07 -8.22
CA SER A 194 -8.99 -4.67 -7.85
C SER A 194 -10.33 -4.48 -7.15
N ILE A 195 -11.37 -5.24 -7.55
CA ILE A 195 -12.67 -5.24 -6.85
C ILE A 195 -12.48 -5.75 -5.41
N ALA A 196 -11.80 -6.90 -5.24
CA ALA A 196 -11.51 -7.46 -3.92
C ALA A 196 -10.62 -6.52 -3.07
N ARG A 197 -9.61 -5.91 -3.69
CA ARG A 197 -8.72 -4.96 -3.02
C ARG A 197 -9.43 -3.68 -2.61
N PHE A 198 -10.37 -3.19 -3.41
CA PHE A 198 -11.21 -2.06 -3.02
C PHE A 198 -12.02 -2.40 -1.78
N HIS A 199 -12.72 -3.55 -1.77
CA HIS A 199 -13.46 -4.02 -0.60
C HIS A 199 -12.57 -4.21 0.64
N GLU A 200 -11.39 -4.83 0.49
CA GLU A 200 -10.41 -4.97 1.57
C GLU A 200 -9.91 -3.61 2.11
N PHE A 201 -9.91 -2.57 1.27
CA PHE A 201 -9.40 -1.24 1.62
C PHE A 201 -10.48 -0.30 2.20
N THR A 202 -11.71 -0.37 1.70
CA THR A 202 -12.80 0.55 2.04
C THR A 202 -13.88 -0.09 2.93
N GLY A 203 -13.93 -1.42 2.99
CA GLY A 203 -14.98 -2.18 3.67
C GLY A 203 -16.29 -2.32 2.87
N VAL A 204 -16.35 -1.81 1.64
CA VAL A 204 -17.54 -1.90 0.76
C VAL A 204 -17.15 -2.26 -0.66
N TYR A 205 -18.03 -2.95 -1.40
CA TYR A 205 -17.84 -3.15 -2.83
C TYR A 205 -18.16 -1.86 -3.60
N PRO A 206 -17.46 -1.58 -4.72
CA PRO A 206 -17.71 -0.35 -5.46
C PRO A 206 -19.10 -0.34 -6.10
N ALA A 207 -19.71 0.84 -6.17
CA ALA A 207 -20.91 1.09 -6.97
C ALA A 207 -20.57 1.32 -8.44
N MET A 208 -19.43 1.95 -8.74
CA MET A 208 -18.94 2.28 -10.10
C MET A 208 -17.50 1.79 -10.29
N ILE A 209 -17.18 1.30 -11.50
CA ILE A 209 -15.81 0.95 -11.89
C ILE A 209 -15.40 1.75 -13.12
N THR A 210 -14.22 2.38 -13.08
CA THR A 210 -13.58 2.97 -14.25
C THR A 210 -12.20 2.36 -14.45
N VAL A 211 -11.95 1.75 -15.61
CA VAL A 211 -10.64 1.18 -15.97
C VAL A 211 -9.90 2.12 -16.91
N ILE A 212 -8.65 2.46 -16.59
CA ILE A 212 -7.78 3.30 -17.43
C ILE A 212 -6.63 2.44 -17.95
N GLY A 213 -6.55 2.25 -19.26
CA GLY A 213 -5.53 1.41 -19.88
C GLY A 213 -5.43 1.61 -21.38
N TYR A 214 -4.79 0.67 -22.09
CA TYR A 214 -4.70 0.74 -23.56
C TYR A 214 -6.06 0.67 -24.24
N GLU A 215 -6.28 1.48 -25.28
CA GLU A 215 -7.55 1.48 -26.04
C GLU A 215 -7.80 0.12 -26.69
N MET A 216 -6.75 -0.52 -27.22
CA MET A 216 -6.88 -1.85 -27.82
C MET A 216 -7.54 -2.89 -26.90
N LYS A 217 -7.36 -2.77 -25.58
CA LYS A 217 -7.91 -3.72 -24.60
C LYS A 217 -9.34 -3.42 -24.18
N ARG A 218 -9.93 -2.29 -24.62
CA ARG A 218 -11.28 -1.85 -24.24
C ARG A 218 -12.29 -2.98 -24.34
N LYS A 219 -12.44 -3.55 -25.53
CA LYS A 219 -13.41 -4.64 -25.79
C LYS A 219 -13.21 -5.84 -24.87
N ARG A 220 -11.96 -6.23 -24.61
CA ARG A 220 -11.71 -7.35 -23.71
C ARG A 220 -12.13 -7.04 -22.26
N PHE A 221 -11.98 -5.82 -21.79
CA PHE A 221 -12.50 -5.44 -20.48
C PHE A 221 -14.02 -5.28 -20.46
N THR A 222 -14.59 -4.56 -21.44
CA THR A 222 -16.02 -4.20 -21.48
C THR A 222 -16.92 -5.36 -21.84
N ASP A 223 -16.48 -6.23 -22.75
CA ASP A 223 -17.34 -7.26 -23.36
C ASP A 223 -17.08 -8.63 -22.74
N LEU A 224 -15.87 -8.86 -22.18
CA LEU A 224 -15.47 -10.15 -21.62
C LEU A 224 -15.28 -10.09 -20.11
N HIS A 225 -14.30 -9.34 -19.60
CA HIS A 225 -13.99 -9.34 -18.15
C HIS A 225 -15.14 -8.82 -17.30
N ARG A 226 -15.78 -7.72 -17.73
CA ARG A 226 -16.96 -7.16 -17.06
C ARG A 226 -18.11 -8.17 -17.00
N GLU A 227 -18.39 -8.86 -18.12
CA GLU A 227 -19.41 -9.90 -18.20
C GLU A 227 -19.04 -11.12 -17.33
N ALA A 228 -17.77 -11.52 -17.30
CA ALA A 228 -17.28 -12.63 -16.50
C ALA A 228 -17.54 -12.45 -14.99
N VAL A 229 -17.47 -11.20 -14.51
CA VAL A 229 -17.80 -10.82 -13.12
C VAL A 229 -19.22 -10.28 -12.98
N ARG A 230 -20.04 -10.35 -14.03
CA ARG A 230 -21.45 -9.89 -14.07
C ARG A 230 -21.65 -8.45 -13.61
N TRP A 231 -20.71 -7.57 -13.93
CA TRP A 231 -20.85 -6.15 -13.62
C TRP A 231 -21.77 -5.45 -14.62
N SER A 232 -22.66 -4.58 -14.13
CA SER A 232 -23.58 -3.83 -15.00
C SER A 232 -22.83 -2.88 -15.92
N ASN A 233 -23.21 -2.85 -17.19
CA ASN A 233 -22.64 -1.92 -18.18
C ASN A 233 -22.85 -0.45 -17.81
N HIS A 234 -23.95 -0.10 -17.14
CA HIS A 234 -24.21 1.27 -16.68
C HIS A 234 -23.33 1.71 -15.50
N ARG A 235 -22.64 0.76 -14.86
CA ARG A 235 -21.77 0.96 -13.71
C ARG A 235 -20.31 0.63 -14.01
N PHE A 236 -19.95 0.65 -15.29
CA PHE A 236 -18.62 0.32 -15.77
C PHE A 236 -18.20 1.25 -16.92
N GLU A 237 -17.09 1.94 -16.74
CA GLU A 237 -16.48 2.79 -17.75
C GLU A 237 -15.07 2.31 -18.10
N TYR A 238 -14.67 2.50 -19.35
CA TYR A 238 -13.32 2.26 -19.81
C TYR A 238 -12.77 3.50 -20.48
N ILE A 239 -11.57 3.93 -20.08
CA ILE A 239 -10.86 5.06 -20.66
C ILE A 239 -9.60 4.50 -21.31
N GLY A 240 -9.61 4.49 -22.64
CA GLY A 240 -8.49 4.01 -23.43
C GLY A 240 -7.53 5.13 -23.79
N ILE A 241 -6.27 4.89 -23.52
CA ILE A 241 -5.17 5.81 -23.77
C ILE A 241 -4.07 5.02 -24.46
N ASP A 242 -3.74 5.43 -25.68
CA ASP A 242 -2.66 4.85 -26.46
C ASP A 242 -1.43 5.76 -26.47
N ASN A 243 -0.32 5.23 -27.01
CA ASN A 243 0.85 6.06 -27.25
C ASN A 243 0.68 6.86 -28.55
N SER A 244 1.58 7.82 -28.81
CA SER A 244 1.52 8.69 -29.98
C SER A 244 1.92 8.00 -31.30
N ASN A 245 2.46 6.78 -31.26
CA ASN A 245 2.86 6.02 -32.45
C ASN A 245 1.67 5.22 -33.02
N PHE A 246 1.03 5.80 -34.03
CA PHE A 246 -0.13 5.20 -34.71
C PHE A 246 0.15 3.79 -35.25
N GLN A 247 1.32 3.54 -35.84
CA GLN A 247 1.65 2.24 -36.43
C GLN A 247 1.76 1.15 -35.36
N GLU A 248 2.40 1.45 -34.23
CA GLU A 248 2.46 0.54 -33.09
C GLU A 248 1.08 0.24 -32.51
N ASN A 249 0.18 1.23 -32.47
CA ASN A 249 -1.18 1.04 -32.00
C ASN A 249 -1.97 0.08 -32.90
N VAL A 250 -1.81 0.18 -34.23
CA VAL A 250 -2.44 -0.76 -35.19
C VAL A 250 -1.92 -2.18 -34.99
N ILE A 251 -0.60 -2.36 -34.87
CA ILE A 251 0.01 -3.69 -34.63
C ILE A 251 -0.49 -4.27 -33.29
N ALA A 252 -0.57 -3.43 -32.26
CA ALA A 252 -1.04 -3.83 -30.95
C ALA A 252 -2.53 -4.24 -30.99
N GLN A 253 -3.36 -3.52 -31.75
CA GLN A 253 -4.77 -3.85 -31.97
C GLN A 253 -4.93 -5.22 -32.64
N GLU A 254 -4.14 -5.52 -33.67
CA GLU A 254 -4.17 -6.83 -34.36
C GLU A 254 -3.76 -7.97 -33.43
N GLY A 255 -2.71 -7.77 -32.61
CA GLY A 255 -2.28 -8.74 -31.61
C GLY A 255 -3.34 -8.97 -30.52
N GLU A 256 -4.04 -7.91 -30.13
CA GLU A 256 -5.09 -7.96 -29.13
C GLU A 256 -6.34 -8.70 -29.62
N MET A 257 -6.68 -8.63 -30.93
CA MET A 257 -7.79 -9.43 -31.49
C MET A 257 -7.60 -10.93 -31.26
N ARG A 258 -6.37 -11.44 -31.33
CA ARG A 258 -6.09 -12.86 -31.01
C ARG A 258 -6.33 -13.16 -29.54
N THR A 259 -5.87 -12.27 -28.66
CA THR A 259 -6.07 -12.40 -27.21
C THR A 259 -7.54 -12.30 -26.84
N TYR A 260 -8.31 -11.44 -27.53
CA TYR A 260 -9.76 -11.32 -27.37
C TYR A 260 -10.45 -12.64 -27.70
N THR A 261 -10.16 -13.25 -28.85
CA THR A 261 -10.73 -14.56 -29.23
C THR A 261 -10.34 -15.67 -28.27
N GLU A 262 -9.11 -15.67 -27.75
CA GLU A 262 -8.71 -16.64 -26.71
C GLU A 262 -9.52 -16.40 -25.43
N THR A 263 -9.68 -15.15 -25.01
CA THR A 263 -10.44 -14.77 -23.80
C THR A 263 -11.94 -15.07 -23.96
N SER A 264 -12.53 -14.92 -25.14
CA SER A 264 -13.96 -15.22 -25.35
C SER A 264 -14.28 -16.71 -25.20
N ASN A 265 -13.28 -17.58 -25.40
CA ASN A 265 -13.40 -19.02 -25.18
C ASN A 265 -13.06 -19.43 -23.74
N ASP A 266 -12.28 -18.62 -23.02
CA ASP A 266 -11.81 -18.87 -21.65
C ASP A 266 -11.83 -17.56 -20.84
N MET A 267 -13.04 -17.13 -20.45
CA MET A 267 -13.28 -15.80 -19.86
C MET A 267 -12.59 -15.61 -18.50
N TYR A 268 -12.30 -16.71 -17.80
CA TYR A 268 -11.66 -16.73 -16.48
C TYR A 268 -10.14 -16.98 -16.57
N HIS A 269 -9.61 -17.12 -17.80
CA HIS A 269 -8.21 -17.41 -18.12
C HIS A 269 -7.66 -18.64 -17.39
N CYS A 270 -8.46 -19.70 -17.28
CA CYS A 270 -8.12 -20.87 -16.49
C CYS A 270 -7.73 -22.08 -17.34
N HIS A 271 -7.67 -21.94 -18.67
CA HIS A 271 -7.30 -23.00 -19.60
C HIS A 271 -6.18 -22.61 -20.58
N SER A 272 -5.57 -23.65 -21.16
CA SER A 272 -4.73 -23.56 -22.35
C SER A 272 -3.65 -22.46 -22.25
N LYS A 273 -3.60 -21.56 -23.25
CA LYS A 273 -2.57 -20.52 -23.36
C LYS A 273 -2.69 -19.44 -22.29
N LEU A 274 -3.91 -19.09 -21.87
CA LEU A 274 -4.13 -18.03 -20.88
C LEU A 274 -3.70 -18.51 -19.49
N LEU A 275 -4.01 -19.75 -19.14
CA LEU A 275 -3.47 -20.40 -17.95
C LEU A 275 -1.94 -20.47 -17.98
N GLN A 276 -1.36 -20.95 -19.10
CA GLN A 276 0.10 -21.01 -19.24
C GLN A 276 0.74 -19.64 -19.07
N LYS A 277 0.15 -18.59 -19.66
CA LYS A 277 0.60 -17.20 -19.51
C LYS A 277 0.51 -16.71 -18.06
N ARG A 278 -0.53 -17.10 -17.31
CA ARG A 278 -0.65 -16.81 -15.88
C ARG A 278 0.44 -17.54 -15.06
N MET A 279 0.64 -18.83 -15.31
CA MET A 279 1.66 -19.64 -14.65
C MET A 279 3.07 -19.11 -14.89
N THR A 280 3.39 -18.73 -16.13
CA THR A 280 4.70 -18.16 -16.47
C THR A 280 4.93 -16.78 -15.90
N ARG A 281 3.96 -16.14 -15.24
CA ARG A 281 4.13 -14.85 -14.58
C ARG A 281 4.25 -14.96 -13.06
N ASN A 282 3.89 -16.11 -12.46
CA ASN A 282 4.00 -16.33 -11.02
C ASN A 282 5.32 -16.99 -10.60
N HIS A 283 6.46 -16.48 -11.07
CA HIS A 283 7.77 -17.07 -10.74
C HIS A 283 8.07 -17.06 -9.25
N HIS A 284 7.54 -16.05 -8.54
CA HIS A 284 7.75 -15.84 -7.11
C HIS A 284 6.77 -16.62 -6.23
N ARG A 285 5.90 -17.43 -6.85
CA ARG A 285 4.94 -18.33 -6.17
C ARG A 285 4.12 -17.63 -5.09
N ARG A 286 3.66 -16.42 -5.40
CA ARG A 286 2.80 -15.63 -4.51
C ARG A 286 1.35 -16.09 -4.66
N TYR A 287 0.60 -16.02 -3.56
CA TYR A 287 -0.84 -16.21 -3.51
C TYR A 287 -1.50 -14.92 -3.01
N HIS A 288 -2.70 -14.63 -3.49
CA HIS A 288 -3.44 -13.45 -3.08
C HIS A 288 -4.21 -13.71 -1.76
N PRO A 289 -4.52 -12.66 -0.96
CA PRO A 289 -5.21 -12.81 0.32
C PRO A 289 -6.75 -12.85 0.19
N TYR A 290 -7.31 -12.65 -1.00
CA TYR A 290 -8.74 -12.34 -1.19
C TYR A 290 -9.73 -13.43 -0.78
N HIS A 291 -9.31 -14.70 -0.63
CA HIS A 291 -10.18 -15.72 0.01
C HIS A 291 -10.49 -15.40 1.48
N THR A 292 -9.59 -14.69 2.15
CA THR A 292 -9.75 -14.29 3.56
C THR A 292 -10.38 -12.91 3.68
N SER A 293 -9.97 -11.94 2.86
CA SER A 293 -10.46 -10.56 2.94
C SER A 293 -11.72 -10.27 2.12
N SER A 294 -12.14 -11.17 1.24
CA SER A 294 -13.38 -11.06 0.47
C SER A 294 -14.00 -12.46 0.26
N PRO A 295 -14.40 -13.14 1.36
CA PRO A 295 -14.84 -14.54 1.30
C PRO A 295 -16.08 -14.73 0.41
N GLU A 296 -16.90 -13.70 0.23
CA GLU A 296 -18.07 -13.70 -0.66
C GLU A 296 -17.67 -13.91 -2.13
N LEU A 297 -16.42 -13.63 -2.49
CA LEU A 297 -15.89 -13.85 -3.83
C LEU A 297 -15.24 -15.23 -4.02
N SER A 298 -15.14 -16.08 -2.98
CA SER A 298 -14.38 -17.33 -3.05
C SER A 298 -14.82 -18.24 -4.19
N GLU A 299 -16.12 -18.40 -4.40
CA GLU A 299 -16.64 -19.24 -5.49
C GLU A 299 -16.32 -18.65 -6.86
N LEU A 300 -16.36 -17.32 -7.03
CA LEU A 300 -15.97 -16.66 -8.28
C LEU A 300 -14.46 -16.75 -8.52
N LEU A 301 -13.64 -16.63 -7.46
CA LEU A 301 -12.18 -16.76 -7.52
C LEU A 301 -11.75 -18.16 -7.99
N GLU A 302 -12.49 -19.19 -7.59
CA GLU A 302 -12.25 -20.59 -7.98
C GLU A 302 -13.03 -21.01 -9.23
N TRP A 303 -13.82 -20.12 -9.83
CA TRP A 303 -14.66 -20.47 -10.97
C TRP A 303 -13.81 -20.74 -12.22
N CYS A 304 -13.79 -22.00 -12.65
CA CYS A 304 -13.09 -22.44 -13.85
C CYS A 304 -13.93 -23.43 -14.67
N PRO A 305 -14.85 -22.94 -15.51
CA PRO A 305 -15.73 -23.76 -16.33
C PRO A 305 -15.02 -24.24 -17.60
N ALA A 306 -15.33 -25.43 -18.10
CA ALA A 306 -14.73 -25.99 -19.33
C ALA A 306 -15.03 -25.22 -20.64
N GLY A 307 -15.68 -24.06 -20.56
CA GLY A 307 -16.03 -23.18 -21.68
C GLY A 307 -16.28 -21.74 -21.22
N SER A 308 -17.10 -20.98 -21.95
CA SER A 308 -17.40 -19.58 -21.64
C SER A 308 -18.63 -19.38 -20.74
N THR A 309 -19.01 -20.40 -19.96
CA THR A 309 -20.16 -20.30 -19.07
C THR A 309 -19.89 -19.29 -17.94
N LEU A 310 -20.75 -18.28 -17.85
CA LEU A 310 -20.65 -17.29 -16.78
C LEU A 310 -20.95 -17.89 -15.42
N TYR A 311 -20.23 -17.43 -14.39
CA TYR A 311 -20.50 -17.75 -12.99
C TYR A 311 -21.92 -17.30 -12.61
N ASN A 312 -22.74 -18.23 -12.15
CA ASN A 312 -24.16 -17.99 -11.86
C ASN A 312 -24.49 -17.87 -10.36
N GLY A 313 -23.48 -17.96 -9.49
CA GLY A 313 -23.69 -17.81 -8.05
C GLY A 313 -23.96 -16.37 -7.63
N MET A 314 -24.17 -16.18 -6.33
CA MET A 314 -24.49 -14.88 -5.75
C MET A 314 -23.24 -14.00 -5.71
N LEU A 315 -23.35 -12.75 -6.17
CA LEU A 315 -22.29 -11.75 -6.06
C LEU A 315 -22.80 -10.53 -5.29
N PRO A 316 -21.92 -9.85 -4.51
CA PRO A 316 -22.29 -8.71 -3.68
C PRO A 316 -22.95 -7.53 -4.43
N TRP A 317 -22.84 -7.48 -5.75
CA TRP A 317 -23.35 -6.41 -6.62
C TRP A 317 -24.48 -6.86 -7.55
N THR A 318 -24.99 -8.09 -7.42
CA THR A 318 -26.00 -8.69 -8.32
C THR A 318 -27.41 -8.76 -7.73
N GLU A 319 -27.76 -7.87 -6.79
CA GLU A 319 -29.13 -7.72 -6.29
C GLU A 319 -30.15 -7.37 -7.37
#